data_AF-A0A1I3WA12-F1
#
_entry.id   AF-A0A1I3WA12-F1
#
_cell.length_a   1.000
_cell.length_b   1.000
_cell.length_c   1.000
_cell.angle_alpha   90.00
_cell.angle_beta   90.00
_cell.angle_gamma   90.00
#
_symmetry.space_group_name_H-M   'P 1'
#
loop_
_entity.id
_entity.type
_entity.pdbx_description
1 polymer ?
#
loop_
_entity_poly.entity_id
_entity_poly.type
_entity_poly.pdbx_seq_one_letter_code
_entity_poly.pdbx_strand_id
1 'polypeptide(L)'
;MHPLKKIIPFMLILTLLTGCWDIEEIEDVGIIVGVGLDVDGENDNLTMINQYVVPGKIPTQQDNASQSVPFQNISITGNTFF
;
A
#
# COMPACT_ATOMS: atom_id res chain seq x y z
N MET A 1 5.88 42.63 28.47
CA MET A 1 6.58 41.60 27.67
C MET A 1 6.19 40.15 28.05
N HIS A 2 4.98 39.87 28.55
CA HIS A 2 4.57 38.53 28.99
C HIS A 2 3.69 37.68 28.04
N PRO A 3 2.91 38.23 27.07
CA PRO A 3 1.95 37.39 26.33
C PRO A 3 2.64 36.40 25.37
N LEU A 4 3.77 36.79 24.77
CA LEU A 4 4.47 35.97 23.77
C LEU A 4 5.04 34.66 24.35
N LYS A 5 5.43 34.66 25.63
CA LYS A 5 5.96 33.47 26.34
C LYS A 5 4.90 32.38 26.55
N LYS A 6 3.61 32.75 26.62
CA LYS A 6 2.50 31.80 26.82
C LYS A 6 1.96 31.22 25.51
N ILE A 7 2.20 31.88 24.38
CA ILE A 7 1.73 31.44 23.05
C ILE A 7 2.57 30.26 22.52
N ILE A 8 3.88 30.27 22.79
CA ILE A 8 4.82 29.22 22.33
C ILE A 8 4.40 27.81 22.79
N PRO A 9 4.14 27.52 24.08
CA PRO A 9 3.74 26.18 24.50
C PRO A 9 2.38 25.77 23.93
N PHE A 10 1.46 26.73 23.74
CA PHE A 10 0.15 26.46 23.14
C PHE A 10 0.27 26.06 21.66
N MET A 11 1.11 26.75 20.90
CA MET A 11 1.39 26.42 19.49
C MET A 11 2.07 25.05 19.36
N LEU A 12 2.94 24.69 20.29
CA LEU A 12 3.63 23.40 20.32
C LEU A 12 2.66 22.24 20.64
N ILE A 13 1.70 22.47 21.53
CA ILE A 13 0.61 21.51 21.80
C ILE A 13 -0.28 21.32 20.57
N LEU A 14 -0.61 22.39 19.84
CA LEU A 14 -1.41 22.30 18.62
C LEU A 14 -0.72 21.46 17.52
N THR A 15 0.60 21.59 17.35
CA THR A 15 1.36 20.76 16.40
C THR A 15 1.46 19.30 16.84
N LEU A 16 1.42 19.01 18.15
CA LEU A 16 1.41 17.63 18.66
C LEU A 16 0.02 16.97 18.56
N LEU A 17 -1.04 17.77 18.48
CA LEU A 17 -2.42 17.28 18.33
C LEU A 17 -2.82 16.97 16.89
N THR A 18 -2.04 17.40 15.90
CA THR A 18 -2.18 16.91 14.52
C THR A 18 -1.53 15.53 14.40
N GLY A 19 -2.18 14.51 14.97
CA GLY A 19 -1.74 13.11 14.84
C GLY A 19 -2.04 12.59 13.43
N CYS A 20 -1.19 11.68 12.95
CA CYS A 20 -1.16 11.06 11.60
C CYS A 20 -0.37 11.81 10.52
N TRP A 21 0.89 12.15 10.80
CA TRP A 21 1.80 12.67 9.77
C TRP A 21 2.41 11.60 8.86
N ASP A 22 2.16 10.33 9.15
CA ASP A 22 2.76 9.20 8.44
C ASP A 22 1.75 8.05 8.27
N ILE A 23 0.45 8.37 8.33
CA ILE A 23 -0.58 7.40 7.97
C ILE A 23 -0.74 7.48 6.45
N GLU A 24 -0.66 6.33 5.80
CA GLU A 24 -1.03 6.18 4.41
C GLU A 24 -2.19 5.17 4.39
N GLU A 25 -3.26 5.52 3.70
CA GLU A 25 -4.43 4.64 3.62
C GLU A 25 -4.06 3.38 2.83
N ILE A 26 -4.70 2.26 3.14
CA ILE A 26 -4.38 0.99 2.46
C ILE A 26 -4.79 1.02 0.98
N GLU A 27 -5.69 1.92 0.61
CA GLU A 27 -6.05 2.23 -0.78
C GLU A 27 -4.96 3.03 -1.51
N ASP A 28 -4.14 3.78 -0.77
CA ASP A 28 -3.02 4.57 -1.29
C ASP A 28 -1.73 3.72 -1.37
N VAL A 29 -1.63 2.66 -0.56
CA VAL A 29 -0.49 1.73 -0.56
C VAL A 29 -0.76 0.45 -1.35
N GLY A 30 -0.02 0.25 -2.44
CA GLY A 30 -0.04 -1.01 -3.20
C GLY A 30 0.75 -2.14 -2.53
N ILE A 31 0.09 -2.99 -1.74
CA ILE A 31 0.74 -4.14 -1.09
C ILE A 31 0.86 -5.31 -2.07
N ILE A 32 2.09 -5.70 -2.41
CA ILE A 32 2.38 -6.89 -3.22
C ILE A 32 2.72 -8.06 -2.30
N VAL A 33 2.00 -9.18 -2.43
CA VAL A 33 2.24 -10.40 -1.64
C VAL A 33 2.93 -11.51 -2.43
N GLY A 34 3.02 -11.37 -3.75
CA GLY A 34 3.66 -12.36 -4.62
C GLY A 34 4.13 -11.73 -5.92
N VAL A 35 5.25 -12.25 -6.44
CA VAL A 35 5.79 -11.86 -7.75
C VAL A 35 6.10 -13.13 -8.53
N GLY A 36 5.55 -13.24 -9.74
CA GLY A 36 5.88 -14.27 -10.72
C GLY A 36 6.79 -13.68 -11.80
N LEU A 37 7.81 -14.43 -12.21
CA LEU A 37 8.69 -14.10 -13.32
C LEU A 37 8.70 -15.25 -14.30
N ASP A 38 8.45 -14.96 -15.56
CA ASP A 38 8.45 -15.91 -16.66
C ASP A 38 9.33 -15.39 -17.80
N VAL A 39 10.00 -16.30 -18.51
CA VAL A 39 10.82 -15.99 -19.68
C VAL A 39 10.12 -16.54 -20.91
N ASP A 40 9.76 -15.67 -21.83
CA ASP A 40 9.23 -16.07 -23.12
C ASP A 40 10.34 -16.78 -23.92
N GLY A 41 10.14 -18.07 -24.17
CA GLY A 41 11.12 -18.92 -24.85
C GLY A 41 11.37 -18.57 -26.32
N GLU A 42 10.53 -17.73 -26.94
CA GLU A 42 10.69 -17.32 -28.34
C GLU A 42 11.44 -15.99 -28.51
N ASN A 43 11.28 -15.06 -27.55
CA ASN A 43 11.61 -13.65 -27.76
C ASN A 43 12.56 -13.04 -26.71
N ASP A 44 13.13 -13.84 -25.80
CA ASP A 44 13.92 -13.40 -24.64
C ASP A 44 13.21 -12.32 -23.77
N ASN A 45 11.89 -12.20 -23.91
CA ASN A 45 11.09 -11.25 -23.16
C ASN A 45 10.81 -11.79 -21.77
N LEU A 46 10.89 -10.92 -20.78
CA LEU A 46 10.52 -11.24 -19.41
C LEU A 46 9.08 -10.81 -19.17
N THR A 47 8.27 -11.68 -18.56
CA THR A 47 6.95 -11.32 -18.04
C THR A 47 6.99 -11.34 -16.51
N MET A 48 6.67 -10.21 -15.90
CA MET A 48 6.50 -10.08 -14.45
C MET A 48 5.03 -9.97 -14.11
N ILE A 49 4.58 -10.74 -13.13
CA ILE A 49 3.23 -10.68 -12.58
C ILE A 49 3.31 -10.32 -11.10
N ASN A 50 2.76 -9.18 -10.72
CA ASN A 50 2.65 -8.76 -9.32
C ASN A 50 1.25 -9.10 -8.79
N GLN A 51 1.19 -9.74 -7.62
CA GLN A 51 -0.04 -10.06 -6.91
C GLN A 51 -0.32 -9.00 -5.85
N TYR A 52 -1.19 -8.06 -6.18
CA TYR A 52 -1.61 -7.00 -5.27
C TYR A 52 -2.73 -7.48 -4.36
N VAL A 53 -2.65 -7.15 -3.08
CA VAL A 53 -3.72 -7.42 -2.10
C VAL A 53 -4.97 -6.62 -2.47
N VAL A 54 -6.14 -7.23 -2.29
CA VAL A 54 -7.43 -6.54 -2.35
C VAL A 54 -7.99 -6.49 -0.91
N PRO A 55 -7.82 -5.37 -0.18
CA PRO A 55 -8.12 -5.29 1.25
C PRO A 55 -9.54 -5.76 1.62
N GLY A 56 -10.54 -5.35 0.83
CA GLY A 56 -11.95 -5.72 1.05
C GLY A 56 -12.29 -7.20 0.78
N LYS A 57 -11.33 -8.04 0.40
CA LYS A 57 -11.52 -9.47 0.11
C LYS A 57 -10.71 -10.39 1.03
N ILE A 58 -9.97 -9.84 2.00
CA ILE A 58 -9.22 -10.64 2.97
C ILE A 58 -10.22 -11.32 3.93
N PRO A 59 -10.25 -12.65 4.03
CA PRO A 59 -11.21 -13.34 4.88
C PRO A 59 -11.03 -12.96 6.35
N THR A 60 -12.11 -12.55 7.01
CA THR A 60 -12.12 -12.36 8.47
C THR A 60 -12.72 -13.59 9.15
N GLN A 61 -12.46 -13.76 10.45
CA GLN A 61 -12.92 -14.92 11.23
C GLN A 61 -14.46 -15.09 11.27
N GLN A 62 -15.22 -14.10 10.78
CA GLN A 62 -16.68 -14.07 10.86
C GLN A 62 -17.37 -14.25 9.48
N ASP A 63 -16.61 -14.37 8.39
CA ASP A 63 -17.16 -14.40 7.04
C ASP A 63 -17.57 -15.83 6.62
N ASN A 64 -18.89 -16.05 6.52
CA ASN A 64 -19.51 -17.30 6.02
C ASN A 64 -19.94 -17.21 4.54
N ALA A 65 -19.40 -16.28 3.75
CA ALA A 65 -19.86 -16.05 2.36
C ALA A 65 -18.70 -16.03 1.36
N SER A 66 -18.84 -16.87 0.32
CA SER A 66 -18.07 -16.97 -0.93
C SER A 66 -16.64 -16.41 -0.92
N GLN A 67 -15.67 -17.31 -0.77
CA GLN A 67 -14.23 -17.05 -0.85
C GLN A 67 -13.84 -16.46 -2.22
N SER A 68 -13.99 -15.15 -2.39
CA SER A 68 -13.37 -14.45 -3.51
C SER A 68 -11.88 -14.33 -3.25
N VAL A 69 -11.07 -14.46 -4.31
CA VAL A 69 -9.61 -14.43 -4.20
C VAL A 69 -9.14 -13.07 -3.64
N PRO A 70 -8.32 -13.03 -2.56
CA PRO A 70 -7.96 -11.79 -1.86
C PRO A 70 -6.83 -10.99 -2.54
N PHE A 71 -6.56 -11.26 -3.81
CA PHE A 71 -5.51 -10.61 -4.58
C PHE A 71 -5.94 -10.41 -6.04
N GLN A 72 -5.23 -9.53 -6.73
CA GLN A 72 -5.32 -9.30 -8.17
C GLN A 72 -3.94 -9.38 -8.81
N ASN A 73 -3.85 -9.98 -10.00
CA ASN A 73 -2.61 -10.09 -10.75
C ASN A 73 -2.49 -8.94 -11.75
N ILE A 74 -1.37 -8.24 -11.74
CA ILE A 74 -1.02 -7.22 -12.76
C ILE A 74 0.26 -7.68 -13.46
N SER A 75 0.19 -7.83 -14.78
CA SER A 75 1.30 -8.33 -15.60
C SER A 75 1.95 -7.23 -16.43
N ILE A 76 3.27 -7.25 -16.52
CA ILE A 76 4.07 -6.44 -17.44
C ILE A 76 5.05 -7.34 -18.19
N THR A 77 5.19 -7.13 -19.49
CA THR A 77 6.13 -7.86 -20.35
C THR A 77 7.11 -6.89 -20.99
N GLY A 78 8.40 -7.22 -20.98
CA GLY A 78 9.44 -6.41 -21.61
C GLY A 78 10.83 -7.02 -21.46
N ASN A 79 11.83 -6.35 -22.01
CA ASN A 79 13.22 -6.82 -22.00
C ASN A 79 13.93 -6.48 -20.68
N THR A 80 13.41 -5.49 -19.95
CA THR A 80 13.87 -5.01 -18.64
C THR A 80 12.67 -4.49 -17.85
N PHE A 81 12.76 -4.56 -16.53
CA PHE A 81 11.78 -3.95 -15.60
C PHE A 81 12.36 -2.74 -14.85
N PHE A 82 13.58 -2.34 -15.21
CA PHE A 82 14.29 -1.15 -14.75
C PHE A 82 14.52 -0.18 -15.91
#